data_AF-A0AAJ2ABR5-F1
#
_entry.id   AF-A0AAJ2ABR5-F1
#
_cell.length_a   1.000
_cell.length_b   1.000
_cell.length_c   1.000
_cell.angle_alpha   90.00
_cell.angle_beta   90.00
_cell.angle_gamma   90.00
#
_symmetry.space_group_name_H-M   'P 1'
#
loop_
_entity.id
_entity.type
_entity.pdbx_description
1 polymer ?
#
loop_
_entity_poly.entity_id
_entity_poly.type
_entity_poly.pdbx_seq_one_letter_code
_entity_poly.pdbx_strand_id
1 'polypeptide(L)'
;MSSSKTLACLTTLLLAASVSGLAKAEAIACPALPGTHLQYVAAFDGKPEEHVRLIADHGDAKRGYWKLGYVYDHGRSVTVQCVYANKETRDFTLEKRVDECRYRIDEPGSAELDCT
;
A
#
# COMPACT_ATOMS: atom_id res chain seq x y z
N MET A 1 -68.65 14.25 23.13
CA MET A 1 -67.36 13.76 23.66
C MET A 1 -66.47 13.41 22.48
N SER A 2 -65.49 14.26 22.15
CA SER A 2 -64.48 13.93 21.14
C SER A 2 -63.25 14.84 21.26
N SER A 3 -62.13 14.19 21.54
CA SER A 3 -60.76 14.41 21.06
C SER A 3 -60.02 15.72 21.32
N SER A 4 -58.87 15.61 22.01
CA SER A 4 -57.56 16.27 21.74
C SER A 4 -56.76 16.39 23.05
N LYS A 5 -55.43 16.26 23.14
CA LYS A 5 -54.35 16.04 22.17
C LYS A 5 -53.12 15.54 22.95
N THR A 6 -52.39 14.68 22.27
CA THR A 6 -51.07 14.09 22.44
C THR A 6 -50.09 14.82 23.38
N LEU A 7 -49.51 14.07 24.33
CA LEU A 7 -48.36 14.51 25.12
C LEU A 7 -47.08 14.58 24.29
N ALA A 8 -46.29 15.59 24.64
CA ALA A 8 -44.99 15.94 24.10
C ALA A 8 -43.92 14.86 24.31
N CYS A 9 -42.97 14.79 23.37
CA CYS A 9 -41.59 14.44 23.71
C CYS A 9 -40.64 15.13 22.72
N LEU A 10 -40.03 16.22 23.19
CA LEU A 10 -38.82 16.80 22.62
C LEU A 10 -37.64 15.89 22.97
N THR A 11 -36.90 15.41 21.98
CA THR A 11 -35.50 14.99 22.19
C THR A 11 -34.71 15.22 20.90
N THR A 12 -34.02 16.36 20.88
CA THR A 12 -32.91 16.68 19.98
C THR A 12 -31.68 15.90 20.44
N LEU A 13 -31.10 15.05 19.59
CA LEU A 13 -29.76 14.50 19.81
C LEU A 13 -28.91 14.67 18.55
N LEU A 14 -27.79 15.37 18.73
CA LEU A 14 -26.80 15.73 17.72
C LEU A 14 -26.23 14.49 17.02
N LEU A 15 -26.34 14.43 15.69
CA LEU A 15 -25.47 13.61 14.83
C LEU A 15 -24.60 14.56 14.00
N ALA A 16 -23.42 14.91 14.51
CA ALA A 16 -22.41 15.63 13.74
C ALA A 16 -21.20 14.71 13.51
N ALA A 17 -21.24 14.05 12.37
CA ALA A 17 -20.14 13.56 11.52
C ALA A 17 -18.78 13.30 12.21
N SER A 18 -18.56 12.03 12.58
CA SER A 18 -17.22 11.47 12.58
C SER A 18 -16.71 11.46 11.13
N VAL A 19 -15.87 12.43 10.77
CA VAL A 19 -15.02 12.38 9.59
C VAL A 19 -14.01 11.26 9.83
N SER A 20 -14.39 10.05 9.42
CA SER A 20 -13.46 8.94 9.28
C SER A 20 -12.40 9.36 8.27
N GLY A 21 -11.23 9.77 8.77
CA GLY A 21 -10.04 9.91 7.95
C GLY A 21 -9.72 8.53 7.38
N LEU A 22 -10.14 8.27 6.14
CA LEU A 22 -9.59 7.17 5.37
C LEU A 22 -8.10 7.52 5.19
N ALA A 23 -7.25 6.90 6.01
CA ALA A 23 -5.83 6.83 5.75
C ALA A 23 -5.70 6.16 4.37
N LYS A 24 -5.51 6.98 3.34
CA LYS A 24 -5.27 6.50 1.99
C LYS A 24 -3.99 5.68 2.07
N ALA A 25 -4.06 4.40 1.68
CA ALA A 25 -2.89 3.57 1.53
C ALA A 25 -1.83 4.35 0.75
N GLU A 26 -0.61 4.37 1.26
CA GLU A 26 0.47 5.16 0.70
C GLU A 26 0.88 4.49 -0.61
N ALA A 27 0.35 5.00 -1.73
CA ALA A 27 0.68 4.48 -3.05
C ALA A 27 2.16 4.75 -3.31
N ILE A 28 2.96 3.69 -3.31
CA ILE A 28 4.39 3.79 -3.60
C ILE A 28 4.55 3.59 -5.10
N ALA A 29 5.24 4.52 -5.74
CA ALA A 29 5.49 4.45 -7.18
C ALA A 29 6.99 4.31 -7.44
N CYS A 30 7.38 3.36 -8.29
CA CYS A 30 8.69 3.37 -8.93
C CYS A 30 8.69 4.48 -10.00
N PRO A 31 9.43 5.59 -9.78
CA PRO A 31 9.40 6.72 -10.71
C PRO A 31 9.98 6.35 -12.06
N ALA A 32 9.51 6.99 -13.13
CA ALA A 32 10.20 6.95 -14.42
C ALA A 32 11.52 7.73 -14.32
N LEU A 33 12.59 7.18 -14.89
CA LEU A 33 13.91 7.81 -14.91
C LEU A 33 14.33 8.13 -16.35
N PRO A 34 14.92 9.31 -16.64
CA PRO A 34 15.40 9.65 -17.98
C PRO A 34 16.48 8.68 -18.48
N GLY A 35 16.37 8.23 -19.72
CA GLY A 35 17.40 7.40 -20.38
C GLY A 35 17.49 5.94 -19.91
N THR A 36 16.56 5.50 -19.07
CA THR A 36 16.45 4.11 -18.61
C THR A 36 14.97 3.74 -18.43
N HIS A 37 14.68 2.49 -18.09
CA HIS A 37 13.34 2.02 -17.77
C HIS A 37 13.39 1.08 -16.56
N LEU A 38 12.30 1.00 -15.81
CA LEU A 38 12.16 0.01 -14.75
C LEU A 38 12.22 -1.39 -15.35
N GLN A 39 13.12 -2.22 -14.83
CA GLN A 39 13.31 -3.59 -15.30
C GLN A 39 12.48 -4.56 -14.47
N TYR A 40 12.51 -4.42 -13.14
CA TYR A 40 11.70 -5.23 -12.23
C TYR A 40 11.59 -4.55 -10.86
N VAL A 41 10.68 -5.07 -10.04
CA VAL A 41 10.53 -4.71 -8.63
C VAL A 41 10.95 -5.91 -7.77
N ALA A 42 11.63 -5.65 -6.66
CA ALA A 42 11.97 -6.63 -5.65
C ALA A 42 11.44 -6.18 -4.29
N ALA A 43 11.11 -7.13 -3.41
CA ALA A 43 10.81 -6.87 -2.01
C ALA A 43 11.85 -7.60 -1.14
N PHE A 44 12.18 -7.01 -0.01
CA PHE A 44 13.13 -7.53 0.96
C PHE A 44 12.51 -7.55 2.35
N ASP A 45 12.83 -8.58 3.12
CA ASP A 45 12.60 -8.62 4.56
C ASP A 45 13.77 -7.91 5.24
N GLY A 46 13.53 -6.67 5.70
CA GLY A 46 14.57 -5.74 6.11
C GLY A 46 15.17 -4.97 4.94
N LYS A 47 16.40 -4.49 5.13
CA LYS A 47 17.07 -3.66 4.13
C LYS A 47 17.65 -4.50 2.98
N PRO A 48 17.80 -3.96 1.76
CA PRO A 48 18.38 -4.69 0.63
C PRO A 48 19.80 -5.21 0.87
N GLU A 49 20.62 -4.51 1.69
CA GLU A 49 21.98 -4.93 2.05
C GLU A 49 22.01 -6.15 2.98
N GLU A 50 20.88 -6.50 3.60
CA GLU A 50 20.71 -7.67 4.46
C GLU A 50 20.18 -8.89 3.67
N HIS A 51 19.96 -8.70 2.36
CA HIS A 51 19.84 -9.71 1.28
C HIS A 51 18.66 -10.70 1.31
N VAL A 52 17.74 -10.66 2.28
CA VAL A 52 16.58 -11.57 2.28
C VAL A 52 15.53 -11.09 1.28
N ARG A 53 15.79 -11.33 -0.01
CA ARG A 53 14.83 -11.05 -1.09
C ARG A 53 13.62 -11.98 -0.96
N LEU A 54 12.44 -11.38 -0.94
CA LEU A 54 11.16 -12.06 -0.95
C LEU A 54 10.76 -12.44 -2.37
N ILE A 55 10.38 -13.70 -2.54
CA ILE A 55 9.80 -14.20 -3.79
C ILE A 55 8.33 -13.80 -3.81
N ALA A 56 7.85 -13.27 -4.94
CA ALA A 56 6.43 -12.98 -5.11
C ALA A 56 5.60 -14.26 -5.00
N ASP A 57 4.53 -14.23 -4.21
CA ASP A 57 3.60 -15.35 -4.08
C ASP A 57 2.96 -15.72 -5.43
N HIS A 58 2.75 -14.70 -6.27
CA HIS A 58 2.33 -14.87 -7.65
C HIS A 58 2.81 -13.69 -8.50
N GLY A 59 3.28 -13.96 -9.71
CA GLY A 59 3.60 -12.90 -10.64
C GLY A 59 4.43 -13.34 -11.84
N ASP A 60 4.63 -12.38 -12.73
CA ASP A 60 5.55 -12.39 -13.85
C ASP A 60 6.45 -11.15 -13.80
N ALA A 61 7.24 -10.90 -14.85
CA ALA A 61 8.15 -9.76 -14.88
C ALA A 61 7.47 -8.39 -14.76
N LYS A 62 6.19 -8.26 -15.14
CA LYS A 62 5.45 -6.99 -15.20
C LYS A 62 4.40 -6.84 -14.10
N ARG A 63 3.92 -7.91 -13.49
CA ARG A 63 2.88 -7.84 -12.45
C ARG A 63 2.98 -8.98 -11.46
N GLY A 64 2.58 -8.73 -10.23
CA GLY A 64 2.56 -9.76 -9.19
C GLY A 64 2.18 -9.20 -7.84
N TYR A 65 2.26 -10.03 -6.82
CA TYR A 65 2.06 -9.60 -5.43
C TYR A 65 2.88 -10.42 -4.44
N TRP A 66 3.14 -9.82 -3.29
CA TRP A 66 3.68 -10.45 -2.10
C TRP A 66 2.66 -10.35 -0.97
N LYS A 67 2.46 -11.43 -0.22
CA LYS A 67 1.89 -11.40 1.13
C LYS A 67 3.02 -11.05 2.09
N LEU A 68 2.84 -10.00 2.88
CA LEU A 68 3.91 -9.39 3.67
C LEU A 68 3.60 -9.31 5.16
N GLY A 69 2.35 -9.54 5.57
CA GLY A 69 1.92 -9.43 6.97
C GLY A 69 2.80 -10.23 7.94
N TYR A 70 3.29 -11.40 7.51
CA TYR A 70 4.15 -12.26 8.33
C TYR A 70 5.49 -11.60 8.68
N VAL A 71 6.04 -10.73 7.83
CA VAL A 71 7.29 -10.01 8.11
C VAL A 71 7.08 -9.09 9.31
N TYR A 72 5.96 -8.39 9.34
CA TYR A 72 5.58 -7.48 10.42
C TYR A 72 5.17 -8.21 11.70
N ASP A 73 4.57 -9.40 11.61
CA ASP A 73 4.27 -10.25 12.78
C ASP A 73 5.53 -10.62 13.56
N HIS A 74 6.70 -10.61 12.90
CA HIS A 74 8.01 -10.82 13.51
C HIS A 74 8.72 -9.51 13.91
N GLY A 75 8.02 -8.36 13.88
CA GLY A 75 8.59 -7.06 14.24
C GLY A 75 9.64 -6.53 13.24
N ARG A 76 9.64 -7.05 12.01
CA ARG A 76 10.50 -6.59 10.92
C ARG A 76 9.73 -5.68 9.96
N SER A 77 10.46 -5.05 9.04
CA SER A 77 9.91 -4.16 8.00
C SER A 77 10.18 -4.73 6.62
N VAL A 78 9.43 -4.27 5.62
CA VAL A 78 9.69 -4.62 4.22
C VAL A 78 10.30 -3.42 3.51
N THR A 79 11.32 -3.66 2.67
CA THR A 79 11.81 -2.66 1.72
C THR A 79 11.51 -3.11 0.30
N VAL A 80 10.84 -2.26 -0.47
CA VAL A 80 10.65 -2.42 -1.91
C VAL A 80 11.80 -1.74 -2.63
N GLN A 81 12.39 -2.42 -3.61
CA GLN A 81 13.43 -1.89 -4.47
C GLN A 81 12.97 -1.89 -5.93
N CYS A 82 13.00 -0.72 -6.55
CA CYS A 82 12.84 -0.52 -7.97
C CYS A 82 14.19 -0.68 -8.65
N VAL A 83 14.34 -1.65 -9.56
CA VAL A 83 15.59 -1.90 -10.28
C VAL A 83 15.45 -1.51 -11.74
N TYR A 84 16.33 -0.62 -12.21
CA TYR A 84 16.30 -0.09 -13.56
C TYR A 84 17.33 -0.77 -14.47
N ALA A 85 17.11 -0.72 -15.79
CA ALA A 85 17.96 -1.39 -16.77
C ALA A 85 19.43 -0.93 -16.76
N ASN A 86 19.69 0.31 -16.31
CA ASN A 86 21.04 0.87 -16.11
C ASN A 86 21.66 0.47 -14.75
N LYS A 87 21.04 -0.44 -14.00
CA LYS A 87 21.43 -0.92 -12.66
C LYS A 87 21.27 0.12 -11.53
N GLU A 88 20.66 1.26 -11.81
CA GLU A 88 20.22 2.18 -10.76
C GLU A 88 19.12 1.53 -9.91
N THR A 89 19.06 1.88 -8.63
CA THR A 89 18.03 1.42 -7.70
C THR A 89 17.36 2.57 -6.95
N ARG A 90 16.10 2.37 -6.57
CA ARG A 90 15.34 3.23 -5.66
C ARG A 90 14.66 2.36 -4.62
N ASP A 91 14.93 2.64 -3.35
CA ASP A 91 14.45 1.83 -2.24
C ASP A 91 13.41 2.59 -1.43
N PHE A 92 12.32 1.90 -1.10
CA PHE A 92 11.19 2.42 -0.34
C PHE A 92 10.91 1.48 0.82
N THR A 93 11.17 1.94 2.05
CA THR A 93 10.84 1.16 3.24
C THR A 93 9.38 1.38 3.59
N LEU A 94 8.65 0.28 3.73
CA LEU A 94 7.24 0.26 4.11
C LEU A 94 7.15 0.39 5.64
N GLU A 95 7.15 1.64 6.12
CA GLU A 95 7.19 1.94 7.56
C GLU A 95 5.94 1.46 8.32
N LYS A 96 4.81 1.38 7.62
CA LYS A 96 3.56 0.83 8.17
C LYS A 96 3.44 -0.63 7.79
N ARG A 97 2.77 -1.39 8.65
CA ARG A 97 2.33 -2.75 8.34
C ARG A 97 1.48 -2.73 7.07
N VAL A 98 1.79 -3.64 6.16
CA VAL A 98 0.97 -4.00 5.00
C VAL A 98 0.84 -5.52 4.96
N ASP A 99 -0.35 -6.02 4.64
CA ASP A 99 -0.59 -7.46 4.55
C ASP A 99 -0.26 -7.97 3.13
N GLU A 100 -0.45 -7.13 2.11
CA GLU A 100 -0.12 -7.45 0.72
C GLU A 100 0.45 -6.22 -0.01
N CYS A 101 1.42 -6.43 -0.90
CA CYS A 101 1.82 -5.44 -1.90
C CYS A 101 1.72 -6.03 -3.30
N ARG A 102 0.97 -5.35 -4.16
CA ARG A 102 0.80 -5.70 -5.58
C ARG A 102 1.55 -4.70 -6.44
N TYR A 103 2.37 -5.19 -7.36
CA TYR A 103 3.05 -4.33 -8.33
C TYR A 103 2.48 -4.52 -9.73
N ARG A 104 2.49 -3.43 -10.50
CA ARG A 104 2.21 -3.42 -11.93
C ARG A 104 3.17 -2.46 -12.61
N ILE A 105 3.99 -2.98 -13.51
CA ILE A 105 4.90 -2.21 -14.36
C ILE A 105 4.16 -1.83 -15.63
N ASP A 106 4.00 -0.53 -15.84
CA ASP A 106 3.38 0.05 -17.01
C ASP A 106 4.41 0.40 -18.07
N GLU A 107 3.96 0.52 -19.32
CA GLU A 107 4.75 1.21 -20.34
C GLU A 107 4.61 2.73 -20.07
N PRO A 108 5.71 3.49 -19.92
CA PRO A 108 7.05 3.30 -20.50
C PRO A 108 8.14 2.76 -19.54
N GLY A 109 7.79 2.10 -18.43
CA GLY A 109 8.72 1.56 -17.44
C GLY A 109 8.67 2.29 -16.10
N SER A 110 7.47 2.66 -15.66
CA SER A 110 7.15 3.02 -14.27
C SER A 110 6.35 1.90 -13.62
N ALA A 111 6.32 1.84 -12.29
CA ALA A 111 5.40 0.93 -11.60
C ALA A 111 4.61 1.64 -10.53
N GLU A 112 3.35 1.24 -10.42
CA GLU A 112 2.51 1.52 -9.27
C GLU A 112 2.55 0.30 -8.35
N LEU A 113 2.74 0.55 -7.06
CA LEU A 113 2.56 -0.43 -6.01
C LEU A 113 1.35 -0.05 -5.17
N ASP A 114 0.42 -0.98 -5.09
CA ASP A 114 -0.72 -0.93 -4.19
C ASP A 114 -0.42 -1.84 -3.00
N CYS A 115 -0.24 -1.23 -1.83
CA CYS A 115 0.14 -1.91 -0.60
C CYS A 115 -0.92 -1.67 0.47
N THR A 116 -1.58 -2.74 0.91
CA THR A 116 -2.75 -2.71 1.81
C THR A 116 -2.54 -3.59 3.03
#